data_AF-A0A060SFK2-F1
#
_entry.id   AF-A0A060SFK2-F1
#
_cell.length_a   1.000
_cell.length_b   1.000
_cell.length_c   1.000
_cell.angle_alpha   90.00
_cell.angle_beta   90.00
_cell.angle_gamma   90.00
#
_symmetry.space_group_name_H-M   'P 1'
#
loop_
_entity.id
_entity.type
_entity.pdbx_description
1 polymer ?
#
loop_
_entity_poly.entity_id
_entity_poly.type
_entity_poly.pdbx_seq_one_letter_code
_entity_poly.pdbx_strand_id
1 'polypeptide(L)' 'MPRYLVELNNYLQKQGQSSALGWTESQTGAGNNILWTMTCKLNGEVMGSATAHQKGAAKEEAARQTLVTLGLLAEGGSAQ' A
#
# COMPACT_ATOMS: atom_id res chain seq x y z
N MET A 1 -2.18 14.49 4.55
CA MET A 1 -1.46 14.12 3.31
C MET A 1 -0.91 12.73 3.50
N PRO A 2 -1.17 11.76 2.61
CA PRO A 2 -0.79 10.39 2.86
C PRO A 2 0.71 10.18 2.67
N ARG A 3 1.42 10.17 3.79
CA ARG A 3 2.89 10.24 3.84
C ARG A 3 3.55 9.01 3.22
N TYR A 4 3.01 7.82 3.51
CA TYR A 4 3.51 6.54 3.01
C TYR A 4 3.41 6.39 1.48
N LEU A 5 2.35 6.93 0.88
CA LEU A 5 2.19 6.88 -0.58
C LEU A 5 3.23 7.73 -1.31
N VAL A 6 3.55 8.90 -0.75
CA VAL A 6 4.56 9.80 -1.31
C VAL A 6 5.96 9.19 -1.16
N GLU A 7 6.27 8.60 -0.01
CA GLU A 7 7.54 7.92 0.23
C GLU A 7 7.73 6.74 -0.72
N LEU A 8 6.70 5.89 -0.86
CA LEU A 8 6.72 4.76 -1.77
C LEU A 8 6.92 5.21 -3.22
N ASN A 9 6.19 6.23 -3.68
CA ASN A 9 6.33 6.74 -5.03
C ASN A 9 7.72 7.35 -5.30
N ASN A 10 8.28 8.09 -4.34
CA ASN A 10 9.64 8.64 -4.46
C ASN A 10 10.69 7.53 -4.54
N TYR A 11 10.57 6.51 -3.69
CA TYR A 11 11.48 5.37 -3.72
C TYR A 11 11.45 4.63 -5.06
N LEU A 12 10.25 4.36 -5.57
CA LEU A 12 10.07 3.64 -6.83
C LEU A 12 10.53 4.44 -8.05
N GLN A 13 10.34 5.76 -8.03
CA GLN A 13 10.93 6.63 -9.05
C GLN A 13 12.47 6.61 -9.02
N LYS A 14 13.09 6.61 -7.84
CA LYS A 14 14.56 6.48 -7.71
C LYS A 14 15.09 5.13 -8.21
N GLN A 15 14.33 4.07 -8.03
CA GLN A 15 14.63 2.73 -8.55
C GLN A 15 14.35 2.58 -10.06
N GLY A 16 13.68 3.55 -10.70
CA GLY A 16 13.18 3.40 -12.07
C GLY A 16 12.06 2.36 -12.20
N GLN A 17 11.45 1.94 -11.09
CA GLN A 17 10.39 0.94 -11.00
C GLN A 17 9.00 1.56 -10.85
N SER A 18 8.86 2.89 -11.03
CA SER A 18 7.57 3.57 -11.00
C SER A 18 6.57 2.99 -12.00
N SER A 19 7.04 2.53 -13.17
CA SER A 19 6.20 1.86 -14.18
C SER A 19 5.85 0.41 -13.82
N ALA A 20 6.59 -0.22 -12.91
CA ALA A 20 6.33 -1.58 -12.42
C ALA A 20 5.33 -1.59 -11.25
N LEU A 21 4.97 -0.41 -10.72
CA LEU A 21 4.01 -0.25 -9.64
C LEU A 21 2.57 -0.37 -10.16
N GLY A 22 1.90 -1.45 -9.79
CA GLY A 22 0.49 -1.67 -10.06
C GLY A 22 -0.36 -1.50 -8.81
N TRP A 23 -1.32 -0.59 -8.83
CA TRP A 23 -2.34 -0.50 -7.78
C TRP A 23 -3.61 -1.23 -8.23
N THR A 24 -4.06 -2.19 -7.45
CA THR A 24 -5.37 -2.83 -7.65
C THR A 24 -6.32 -2.33 -6.56
N GLU A 25 -7.42 -1.72 -6.95
CA GLU A 25 -8.49 -1.33 -6.04
C GLU A 25 -9.72 -2.21 -6.25
N SER A 26 -10.37 -2.60 -5.17
CA SER A 26 -11.58 -3.42 -5.21
C SER A 26 -12.49 -3.01 -4.06
N GLN A 27 -13.71 -2.60 -4.38
CA GLN A 27 -14.71 -2.29 -3.36
C GLN A 27 -15.69 -3.46 -3.22
N THR A 28 -16.03 -3.80 -2.00
CA THR A 28 -16.98 -4.87 -1.71
C THR A 28 -17.96 -4.37 -0.65
N GLY A 29 -19.26 -4.49 -0.93
CA GLY A 29 -20.32 -4.06 -0.02
C GLY A 29 -21.37 -3.18 -0.70
N ALA A 30 -22.54 -3.07 -0.06
CA ALA A 30 -23.65 -2.24 -0.51
C ALA A 30 -23.99 -1.18 0.55
N GLY A 31 -24.23 0.06 0.11
CA GLY A 31 -24.65 1.17 0.99
C GLY A 31 -23.55 1.69 1.91
N ASN A 32 -23.79 1.67 3.22
CA ASN A 32 -22.91 2.26 4.24
C ASN A 32 -21.75 1.36 4.69
N ASN A 33 -21.70 0.10 4.25
CA ASN A 33 -20.66 -0.86 4.62
C ASN A 33 -19.78 -1.23 3.43
N ILE A 34 -19.29 -0.23 2.70
CA ILE A 34 -18.35 -0.43 1.60
C ILE A 34 -16.96 -0.62 2.18
N LEU A 35 -16.36 -1.77 1.90
CA LEU A 35 -14.97 -2.09 2.20
C LEU A 35 -14.14 -1.88 0.93
N TRP A 36 -13.21 -0.95 1.00
CA TRP A 36 -12.21 -0.70 -0.02
C TRP A 36 -10.99 -1.56 0.27
N THR A 37 -10.69 -2.50 -0.62
CA THR A 37 -9.47 -3.28 -0.62
C THR A 37 -8.49 -2.66 -1.62
N MET A 38 -7.29 -2.34 -1.13
CA MET A 38 -6.19 -1.80 -1.92
C MET A 38 -5.04 -2.80 -1.87
N THR A 39 -4.58 -3.22 -3.04
CA THR A 39 -3.43 -4.11 -3.20
C THR A 39 -2.36 -3.40 -4.01
N CYS A 40 -1.18 -3.29 -3.44
CA CYS A 40 0.01 -2.78 -4.08
C CYS A 40 0.80 -3.94 -4.67
N LYS A 41 1.00 -3.91 -5.98
CA LYS A 41 1.79 -4.88 -6.74
C LYS A 41 3.03 -4.19 -7.27
N LEU A 42 4.18 -4.81 -7.14
CA LEU A 42 5.42 -4.34 -7.73
C LEU A 42 5.99 -5.45 -8.62
N ASN A 43 6.22 -5.14 -9.89
CA ASN A 43 6.78 -6.10 -10.84
C ASN A 43 5.95 -7.41 -10.97
N GLY A 44 4.64 -7.32 -10.77
CA GLY A 44 3.72 -8.47 -10.78
C GLY A 44 3.55 -9.19 -9.43
N GLU A 45 4.37 -8.89 -8.43
CA GLU A 45 4.28 -9.48 -7.09
C GLU A 45 3.49 -8.59 -6.13
N VAL A 46 2.63 -9.19 -5.30
CA VAL A 46 1.90 -8.45 -4.26
C VAL A 46 2.85 -8.13 -3.11
N MET A 47 3.15 -6.83 -2.94
CA MET A 47 4.03 -6.36 -1.86
C MET A 47 3.27 -6.03 -0.58
N GLY A 48 2.02 -5.56 -0.71
CA GLY A 48 1.19 -5.15 0.42
C GLY A 48 -0.28 -5.01 0.04
N SER A 49 -1.17 -5.25 0.99
CA SER A 49 -2.61 -5.20 0.76
C SER A 49 -3.38 -4.87 2.04
N ALA A 50 -4.24 -3.86 1.97
CA ALA A 50 -5.04 -3.44 3.11
C ALA A 50 -6.50 -3.19 2.71
N THR A 51 -7.38 -3.34 3.69
CA THR A 51 -8.81 -3.13 3.52
C THR A 51 -9.30 -2.10 4.54
N ALA A 52 -10.08 -1.12 4.09
CA ALA A 52 -10.66 -0.10 4.98
C ALA A 52 -12.01 0.39 4.47
N HIS A 53 -12.77 1.05 5.32
CA HIS A 53 -14.04 1.68 4.93
C HIS A 53 -13.87 2.90 4.01
N GLN A 54 -12.64 3.42 3.92
CA GLN A 54 -12.30 4.56 3.09
C GLN A 54 -11.16 4.20 2.14
N LYS A 55 -11.29 4.59 0.86
CA LYS A 55 -10.28 4.40 -0.17
C LYS A 55 -8.90 4.93 0.25
N GLY A 56 -8.86 6.10 0.88
CA GLY A 56 -7.63 6.73 1.34
C GLY A 56 -6.91 5.90 2.42
N ALA A 57 -7.65 5.44 3.43
CA ALA A 57 -7.11 4.63 4.52
C ALA A 57 -6.58 3.28 4.02
N ALA A 58 -7.33 2.60 3.15
CA ALA A 58 -6.90 1.32 2.55
C ALA A 58 -5.62 1.50 1.74
N LYS A 59 -5.54 2.58 0.95
CA LYS A 59 -4.38 2.85 0.10
C LYS A 59 -3.15 3.20 0.94
N GLU A 60 -3.35 3.93 2.04
CA GLU A 60 -2.30 4.30 2.96
C GLU A 60 -1.70 3.10 3.69
N GLU A 61 -2.54 2.21 4.24
CA GLU A 61 -2.08 1.00 4.92
C GLU A 61 -1.40 0.02 3.95
N ALA A 62 -1.92 -0.12 2.72
CA ALA A 62 -1.27 -0.95 1.71
C ALA A 62 0.12 -0.40 1.32
N ALA A 63 0.26 0.93 1.25
CA ALA A 63 1.56 1.57 1.02
C ALA A 63 2.51 1.34 2.19
N ARG A 64 2.02 1.47 3.42
CA ARG A 64 2.79 1.21 4.64
C ARG A 64 3.33 -0.22 4.65
N GLN A 65 2.47 -1.22 4.43
CA GLN A 65 2.90 -2.62 4.33
C GLN A 65 3.92 -2.83 3.21
N THR A 66 3.73 -2.17 2.06
CA THR A 66 4.71 -2.26 0.97
C THR A 66 6.08 -1.71 1.41
N LEU A 67 6.10 -0.55 2.08
CA LEU A 67 7.34 0.03 2.61
C LEU A 67 8.01 -0.89 3.64
N VAL A 68 7.23 -1.55 4.49
CA VAL A 68 7.71 -2.58 5.42
C VAL A 68 8.34 -3.75 4.68
N THR A 69 7.64 -4.31 3.70
CA THR A 69 8.12 -5.44 2.88
C THR A 69 9.41 -5.07 2.13
N LEU A 70 9.52 -3.82 1.68
CA LEU A 70 10.72 -3.27 1.04
C LEU A 70 11.85 -2.95 2.03
N GLY A 71 11.62 -3.07 3.35
CA GLY A 71 12.59 -2.71 4.40
C GLY A 71 12.82 -1.21 4.56
N LEU A 72 11.93 -0.38 4.01
CA LEU A 72 11.96 1.09 4.09
C LEU A 72 11.31 1.62 5.36
N LEU A 73 10.37 0.84 5.91
CA LEU A 73 9.76 1.09 7.20
C LEU A 73 10.16 -0.04 8.14
N ALA A 74 10.76 0.29 9.27
CA ALA A 74 10.90 -0.68 10.35
C ALA A 74 9.50 -0.91 10.94
N GLU A 75 8.93 -2.11 10.77
CA GLU A 75 7.92 -2.58 11.74
C GLU A 75 8.66 -2.60 13.07
N GLY A 76 8.19 -1.84 14.05
CA GLY A 76 8.75 -1.89 15.40
C GLY A 76 8.57 -3.31 15.96
N GLY A 77 9.54 -4.17 15.68
CA GLY A 77 9.68 -5.46 16.30
C GLY A 77 10.08 -5.24 17.75
N SER A 78 9.10 -5.33 18.64
CA SER A 78 9.33 -5.95 19.94
C SER A 78 9.70 -7.42 19.69
N ALA A 79 10.99 -7.67 19.46
CA ALA A 79 11.63 -8.94 19.70
C ALA A 79 12.72 -8.67 20.74
N GLN A 80 12.34 -8.84 22.01
CA GLN A 80 13.26 -8.98 23.14
C GLN A 80 12.83 -10.19 23.97
#